data_AF-H3B9N3-F1
#
_entry.id   AF-H3B9N3-F1
#
_cell.length_a   1.000
_cell.length_b   1.000
_cell.length_c   1.000
_cell.angle_alpha   90.00
_cell.angle_beta   90.00
_cell.angle_gamma   90.00
#
_symmetry.space_group_name_H-M   'P 1'
#
loop_
_entity.id
_entity.type
_entity.pdbx_description
1 polymer ?
#
loop_
_entity_poly.entity_id
_entity_poly.type
_entity_poly.pdbx_seq_one_letter_code
_entity_poly.pdbx_strand_id
1 'polypeptide(L)'
;MGEIPNLVKIAVSLKIQPNDGPVYFKVDGQRFGQNRTIKLLTGSKYKIEVVIKPGTIKASTMEIGGATILLEEKSRDPQSVRYIGTYDTEGVTHTKSGERQPIQVSIQVITGDLFPQI
;
A
#
# COMPACT_ATOMS: atom_id res chain seq x y z
N MET A 1 17.68 -7.16 29.67
CA MET A 1 16.47 -7.57 28.93
C MET A 1 16.42 -6.66 27.71
N GLY A 2 16.61 -7.19 26.49
CA GLY A 2 16.72 -6.34 25.29
C GLY A 2 15.40 -5.64 25.00
N GLU A 3 15.44 -4.37 24.58
CA GLU A 3 14.24 -3.63 24.18
C GLU A 3 13.50 -4.39 23.07
N ILE A 4 12.18 -4.57 23.26
CA ILE A 4 11.31 -5.10 22.22
C ILE A 4 11.16 -3.99 21.17
N PRO A 5 11.45 -4.25 19.88
CA PRO A 5 11.27 -3.25 18.84
C PRO A 5 9.83 -2.74 18.82
N ASN A 6 9.67 -1.42 18.65
CA ASN A 6 8.34 -0.83 18.54
C ASN A 6 7.56 -1.46 17.38
N LEU A 7 6.38 -2.02 17.68
CA LEU A 7 5.51 -2.62 16.68
C LEU A 7 4.99 -1.57 15.72
N VAL A 8 5.34 -1.70 14.44
CA VAL A 8 4.78 -0.86 13.37
C VAL A 8 3.57 -1.57 12.75
N LYS A 9 2.44 -0.86 12.67
CA LYS A 9 1.24 -1.33 11.97
C LYS A 9 1.04 -0.50 10.71
N ILE A 10 0.94 -1.19 9.57
CA ILE A 10 0.70 -0.57 8.27
C ILE A 10 -0.62 -1.12 7.74
N ALA A 11 -1.57 -0.23 7.46
CA ALA A 11 -2.80 -0.54 6.75
C ALA A 11 -2.76 0.13 5.38
N VAL A 12 -3.06 -0.62 4.34
CA VAL A 12 -3.13 -0.14 2.96
C VAL A 12 -4.54 -0.39 2.44
N SER A 13 -5.16 0.63 1.86
CA SER A 13 -6.44 0.50 1.15
C SER A 13 -6.33 1.04 -0.27
N LEU A 14 -7.12 0.45 -1.17
CA LEU A 14 -7.21 0.84 -2.57
C LEU A 14 -8.67 1.16 -2.91
N LYS A 15 -8.87 2.24 -3.68
CA LYS A 15 -10.17 2.61 -4.25
C LYS A 15 -9.99 2.99 -5.72
N ILE A 16 -10.89 2.55 -6.60
CA ILE A 16 -10.82 2.95 -8.01
C ILE A 16 -11.23 4.42 -8.17
N GLN A 17 -10.47 5.18 -8.95
CA GLN A 17 -10.74 6.58 -9.28
C GLN A 17 -11.57 6.69 -10.57
N PRO A 18 -12.32 7.80 -10.77
CA PRO A 18 -12.39 9.00 -9.92
C PRO A 18 -13.37 8.92 -8.74
N ASN A 19 -14.24 7.91 -8.70
CA ASN A 19 -15.41 7.92 -7.81
C ASN A 19 -15.20 7.23 -6.45
N ASP A 20 -13.95 6.94 -6.06
CA ASP A 20 -13.65 6.17 -4.85
C ASP A 20 -14.36 4.81 -4.77
N GLY A 21 -14.58 4.19 -5.93
CA GLY A 21 -15.36 2.96 -6.06
C GLY A 21 -14.66 1.72 -5.50
N PRO A 22 -15.37 0.58 -5.46
CA PRO A 22 -14.82 -0.66 -4.93
C PRO A 22 -13.72 -1.23 -5.82
N VAL A 23 -12.78 -1.92 -5.18
CA VAL A 23 -11.82 -2.81 -5.84
C VAL A 23 -12.35 -4.23 -5.77
N TYR A 24 -12.46 -4.88 -6.92
CA TYR A 24 -12.96 -6.25 -7.00
C TYR A 24 -11.87 -7.26 -6.63
N PHE A 25 -12.27 -8.36 -6.00
CA PHE A 25 -11.40 -9.51 -5.76
C PHE A 25 -11.99 -10.76 -6.40
N LYS A 26 -11.12 -11.72 -6.69
CA LYS A 26 -11.49 -13.07 -7.12
C LYS A 26 -11.32 -14.02 -5.93
N VAL A 27 -12.28 -14.92 -5.76
CA VAL A 27 -12.17 -16.04 -4.82
C VAL A 27 -11.77 -17.25 -5.64
N ASP A 28 -10.48 -17.59 -5.57
CA ASP A 28 -9.91 -18.68 -6.38
C ASP A 28 -9.65 -19.94 -5.55
N GLY A 29 -9.97 -19.92 -4.25
CA GLY A 29 -9.65 -21.01 -3.32
C GLY A 29 -8.15 -21.25 -3.24
N GLN A 30 -7.73 -22.51 -3.09
CA GLN A 30 -6.31 -22.85 -3.01
C GLN A 30 -5.61 -22.96 -4.38
N ARG A 31 -6.32 -22.70 -5.49
CA ARG A 31 -5.81 -22.93 -6.85
C ARG A 31 -4.51 -22.18 -7.17
N PHE A 32 -4.33 -20.98 -6.60
CA PHE A 32 -3.15 -20.14 -6.81
C PHE A 32 -2.36 -19.88 -5.51
N GLY A 33 -2.52 -20.76 -4.51
CA GLY A 33 -1.88 -20.59 -3.20
C GLY A 33 -2.40 -19.41 -2.38
N GLN A 34 -3.44 -18.71 -2.85
CA GLN A 34 -4.08 -17.57 -2.22
C GLN A 34 -5.59 -17.69 -2.35
N ASN A 35 -6.30 -17.70 -1.22
CA ASN A 35 -7.77 -17.81 -1.20
C ASN A 35 -8.46 -16.68 -1.96
N ARG A 36 -7.84 -15.50 -2.01
CA ARG A 36 -8.35 -14.31 -2.69
C ARG A 36 -7.23 -13.55 -3.39
N THR A 37 -7.50 -13.04 -4.58
CA THR A 37 -6.60 -12.14 -5.31
C THR A 37 -7.32 -10.86 -5.67
N ILE A 38 -6.61 -9.73 -5.66
CA ILE A 38 -7.15 -8.44 -6.10
C ILE A 38 -7.19 -8.41 -7.63
N LYS A 39 -8.29 -7.91 -8.22
CA LYS A 39 -8.38 -7.66 -9.66
C LYS A 39 -8.10 -6.18 -9.92
N LEU A 40 -6.94 -5.89 -10.48
CA LEU A 40 -6.59 -4.58 -11.02
C LEU A 40 -7.01 -4.53 -12.49
N LEU A 41 -7.66 -3.43 -12.87
CA LEU A 41 -7.97 -3.08 -14.24
C LEU A 41 -6.77 -2.29 -14.77
N THR A 42 -6.31 -2.59 -15.97
CA THR A 42 -5.29 -1.78 -16.65
C THR A 42 -5.91 -0.48 -17.15
N GLY A 43 -5.09 0.53 -17.41
CA GLY A 43 -5.57 1.85 -17.87
C GLY A 43 -6.49 2.55 -16.86
N SER A 44 -6.40 2.16 -15.58
CA SER A 44 -7.21 2.70 -14.48
C SER A 44 -6.33 3.33 -13.42
N LYS A 45 -6.89 4.31 -12.70
CA LYS A 45 -6.23 4.95 -11.56
C LYS A 45 -6.83 4.44 -10.26
N TYR A 46 -5.97 4.20 -9.28
CA TYR A 46 -6.35 3.77 -7.95
C TYR A 46 -5.84 4.78 -6.93
N LYS A 47 -6.72 5.26 -6.06
CA LYS A 47 -6.31 5.98 -4.87
C LYS A 47 -5.84 4.97 -3.84
N ILE A 48 -4.62 5.14 -3.39
CA ILE A 48 -4.02 4.39 -2.30
C ILE A 48 -4.10 5.24 -1.06
N GLU A 49 -4.54 4.65 0.04
CA GLU A 49 -4.43 5.25 1.36
C GLU A 49 -3.57 4.33 2.23
N VAL A 50 -2.53 4.90 2.83
CA VAL A 50 -1.64 4.20 3.74
C VAL A 50 -1.78 4.83 5.12
N VAL A 51 -2.13 4.03 6.12
CA VAL A 51 -2.17 4.44 7.53
C VAL A 51 -1.09 3.68 8.28
N ILE A 52 -0.18 4.43 8.90
CA ILE A 52 0.95 3.87 9.64
C ILE A 52 0.84 4.27 11.12
N LYS A 53 1.12 3.31 12.01
CA LYS A 53 1.22 3.52 13.46
C LYS A 53 2.55 2.94 13.97
N PRO A 54 3.27 3.61 14.89
CA PRO A 54 2.94 4.90 15.49
C PRO A 54 3.15 6.08 14.52
N GLY A 55 2.62 7.25 14.86
CA GLY A 55 2.70 8.44 14.02
C GLY A 55 4.07 9.11 14.00
N THR A 56 5.10 8.49 14.59
CA THR A 56 6.51 8.89 14.45
C THR A 56 7.15 8.32 13.18
N ILE A 57 6.54 7.29 12.57
CA ILE A 57 7.02 6.71 11.32
C ILE A 57 6.73 7.68 10.17
N LYS A 58 7.66 7.78 9.23
CA LYS A 58 7.53 8.55 7.99
C LYS A 58 7.56 7.60 6.80
N ALA A 59 6.76 7.88 5.78
CA ALA A 59 6.82 7.21 4.49
C ALA A 59 6.82 8.25 3.36
N SER A 60 7.56 7.95 2.29
CA SER A 60 7.73 8.86 1.13
C SER A 60 7.21 8.23 -0.15
N THR A 61 7.51 6.95 -0.36
CA THR A 61 7.22 6.24 -1.60
C THR A 61 6.70 4.83 -1.31
N MET A 62 5.87 4.36 -2.23
CA MET A 62 5.41 2.98 -2.31
C MET A 62 5.64 2.50 -3.74
N GLU A 63 6.02 1.24 -3.91
CA GLU A 63 6.16 0.61 -5.22
C GLU A 63 5.14 -0.50 -5.36
N ILE A 64 4.45 -0.56 -6.50
CA ILE A 64 3.52 -1.65 -6.84
C ILE A 64 3.84 -2.13 -8.24
N GLY A 65 4.38 -3.35 -8.36
CA GLY A 65 4.65 -3.97 -9.66
C GLY A 65 5.54 -3.13 -10.57
N GLY A 66 6.56 -2.45 -10.02
CA GLY A 66 7.46 -1.56 -10.75
C GLY A 66 6.99 -0.10 -10.85
N ALA A 67 5.74 0.22 -10.49
CA ALA A 67 5.26 1.59 -10.49
C ALA A 67 5.59 2.30 -9.17
N THR A 68 6.29 3.43 -9.26
CA THR A 68 6.57 4.29 -8.10
C THR A 68 5.39 5.21 -7.81
N ILE A 69 4.86 5.13 -6.60
CA ILE A 69 3.78 5.98 -6.09
C ILE A 69 4.36 6.93 -5.05
N LEU A 70 4.19 8.23 -5.28
CA LEU A 70 4.49 9.25 -4.30
C LEU A 70 3.38 9.30 -3.25
N LEU A 71 3.77 9.27 -1.96
CA LEU A 71 2.85 9.32 -0.83
C LEU A 71 2.80 10.75 -0.27
N GLU A 72 1.63 11.38 -0.36
CA GLU A 72 1.37 12.70 0.21
C GLU A 72 0.74 12.57 1.59
N GLU A 73 1.36 13.18 2.61
CA GLU A 73 0.81 13.19 3.97
C GLU A 73 -0.48 14.00 4.02
N LYS A 74 -1.53 13.43 4.62
CA LYS A 74 -2.83 14.10 4.79
C LYS A 74 -3.14 14.45 6.23
N SER A 75 -2.65 13.66 7.18
CA SER A 75 -2.83 13.93 8.61
C SER A 75 -1.81 13.16 9.42
N ARG A 76 -1.36 13.75 10.54
CA ARG A 76 -0.48 13.11 11.51
C ARG A 76 -0.87 13.50 12.93
N ASP A 77 -0.86 12.52 13.79
CA ASP A 77 -0.94 12.64 15.24
C ASP A 77 0.10 11.69 15.87
N PRO A 78 0.33 11.69 17.19
CA PRO A 78 1.32 10.80 17.81
C PRO A 78 1.07 9.29 17.62
N GLN A 79 -0.19 8.89 17.45
CA GLN A 79 -0.63 7.50 17.30
C GLN A 79 -0.60 7.02 15.84
N SER A 80 -0.84 7.91 14.87
CA SER A 80 -0.91 7.54 13.46
C SER A 80 -0.58 8.65 12.48
N VAL A 81 -0.12 8.23 11.30
CA VAL A 81 0.01 9.09 10.12
C VAL A 81 -0.76 8.47 8.95
N ARG A 82 -1.41 9.31 8.15
CA ARG A 82 -2.16 8.92 6.97
C ARG A 82 -1.59 9.57 5.72
N TYR A 83 -1.31 8.75 4.71
CA TYR A 83 -0.83 9.15 3.40
C TYR A 83 -1.83 8.79 2.32
N ILE A 84 -1.84 9.57 1.23
CA ILE A 84 -2.54 9.26 0.00
C ILE A 84 -1.54 9.23 -1.16
N GLY A 85 -1.68 8.24 -2.04
CA GLY A 85 -0.97 8.17 -3.31
C GLY A 85 -1.92 7.80 -4.46
N THR A 86 -1.46 7.97 -5.69
CA THR A 86 -2.18 7.51 -6.88
C THR A 86 -1.37 6.45 -7.58
N TYR A 87 -1.95 5.27 -7.76
CA TYR A 87 -1.40 4.21 -8.60
C TYR A 87 -2.07 4.22 -9.95
N ASP A 88 -1.29 4.57 -10.97
CA ASP A 88 -1.71 4.53 -12.37
C ASP A 88 -1.30 3.20 -12.99
N THR A 89 -2.25 2.54 -13.64
CA THR A 89 -2.02 1.27 -14.35
C THR A 89 -2.03 1.45 -15.86
N GLU A 90 -1.94 2.69 -16.35
CA GLU A 90 -1.65 2.96 -17.75
C GLU A 90 -0.34 2.27 -18.18
N GLY A 91 -0.36 1.61 -19.33
CA GLY A 91 0.78 0.85 -19.85
C GLY A 91 1.05 -0.50 -19.16
N VAL A 92 0.37 -0.84 -18.06
CA VAL A 92 0.50 -2.16 -17.43
C VAL A 92 -0.12 -3.23 -18.32
N THR A 93 0.66 -4.27 -18.64
CA THR A 93 0.20 -5.36 -19.51
C THR A 93 -0.83 -6.24 -18.80
N HIS A 94 -1.86 -6.65 -19.53
CA HIS A 94 -2.88 -7.56 -19.00
C HIS A 94 -2.31 -8.94 -18.69
N THR A 95 -2.64 -9.48 -17.51
CA THR A 95 -2.45 -10.91 -17.24
C THR A 95 -3.44 -11.73 -18.07
N LYS A 96 -2.96 -12.83 -18.67
CA LYS A 96 -3.81 -13.74 -19.44
C LYS A 96 -4.92 -14.34 -18.58
N SER A 97 -6.09 -14.55 -19.18
CA SER A 97 -7.21 -15.19 -18.49
C SER A 97 -6.84 -16.58 -17.96
N GLY A 98 -7.17 -16.85 -16.71
CA GLY A 98 -6.83 -18.10 -16.02
C GLY A 98 -5.46 -18.11 -15.33
N GLU A 99 -4.66 -17.05 -15.50
CA GLU A 99 -3.37 -16.88 -14.83
C GLU A 99 -3.46 -15.81 -13.73
N ARG A 100 -2.50 -15.84 -12.81
CA ARG A 100 -2.27 -14.82 -11.78
C ARG A 100 -0.80 -14.50 -11.77
N GLN A 101 -0.48 -13.21 -11.77
CA GLN A 101 0.88 -12.74 -11.62
C GLN A 101 1.06 -12.18 -10.20
N PRO A 102 2.10 -12.60 -9.45
CA PRO A 102 2.42 -11.97 -8.19
C PRO A 102 2.86 -10.53 -8.48
N ILE A 103 2.26 -9.58 -7.77
CA ILE A 103 2.64 -8.17 -7.82
C ILE A 103 3.39 -7.87 -6.54
N GLN A 104 4.67 -7.51 -6.66
CA GLN A 104 5.46 -7.07 -5.51
C GLN A 104 4.97 -5.70 -5.04
N VAL A 105 4.90 -5.54 -3.72
CA VAL A 105 4.57 -4.29 -3.05
C VAL A 105 5.69 -3.95 -2.08
N SER A 106 6.24 -2.74 -2.18
CA SER A 106 7.25 -2.22 -1.27
C SER A 106 6.83 -0.84 -0.75
N ILE A 107 7.19 -0.51 0.49
CA ILE A 107 6.95 0.81 1.07
C ILE A 107 8.25 1.25 1.74
N GLN A 108 8.73 2.44 1.40
CA GLN A 108 9.87 3.04 2.07
C GLN A 108 9.40 3.72 3.36
N VAL A 109 9.88 3.22 4.51
CA VAL A 109 9.61 3.81 5.82
C VAL A 109 10.90 4.24 6.50
N ILE A 110 10.83 5.36 7.22
CA ILE A 110 11.92 5.89 8.04
C ILE A 110 11.36 6.16 9.42
N THR A 111 12.04 5.67 10.46
CA THR A 111 11.73 6.04 11.83
C THR A 111 12.07 7.51 12.00
N GLY A 112 11.10 8.37 12.33
CA GLY A 112 11.40 9.74 12.72
C GLY A 112 12.31 9.72 13.94
N ASP A 113 13.34 10.58 13.95
CA ASP A 113 14.36 10.61 14.99
C ASP A 113 13.73 10.49 16.39
N LEU A 114 14.18 9.48 17.13
CA LEU A 114 13.97 9.42 18.57
C LEU A 114 14.55 10.72 19.12
N PHE A 115 13.75 11.47 19.86
CA PHE A 115 14.14 12.73 20.51
C PHE A 115 15.58 12.67 21.03
N PRO A 116 16.37 13.76 20.93
CA PRO A 116 17.68 13.80 21.56
C PRO A 116 17.48 13.51 23.06
N GLN A 117 18.11 12.44 23.54
CA GLN A 117 18.25 12.18 24.97
C GLN A 117 19.06 13.35 25.52
N ILE A 118 18.39 14.22 26.31
CA ILE A 118 19.04 15.27 27.10
C ILE A 118 19.67 14.61 28.32
#